data_AF-A0A7C0Y3C0-F1
#
_entry.id   AF-A0A7C0Y3C0-F1
#
_cell.length_a   1.000
_cell.length_b   1.000
_cell.length_c   1.000
_cell.angle_alpha   90.00
_cell.angle_beta   90.00
_cell.angle_gamma   90.00
#
_symmetry.space_group_name_H-M   'P 1'
#
loop_
_entity.id
_entity.type
_entity.pdbx_description
1 polymer ?
#
loop_
_entity_poly.entity_id
_entity_poly.type
_entity_poly.pdbx_seq_one_letter_code
_entity_poly.pdbx_strand_id
1 'polypeptide(L)' 'MKVWIIGLDGATFKSIDLLVKKGILPNFKYLFQNGCRAILKSTMPFFTGPAWVSMVTGVN' A
#
# COMPACT_ATOMS: atom_id res chain seq x y z
N MET A 1 -18.69 13.37 -0.19
CA MET A 1 -17.84 12.22 0.21
C MET A 1 -16.38 12.63 0.04
N LYS A 2 -15.50 12.32 1.00
CA LYS A 2 -14.05 12.60 0.91
C LYS A 2 -13.30 11.27 0.88
N VAL A 3 -12.23 11.17 0.09
CA VAL A 3 -11.42 9.95 -0.06
C VAL A 3 -9.99 10.25 0.36
N TRP A 4 -9.38 9.30 1.05
CA TRP A 4 -7.97 9.34 1.44
C TRP A 4 -7.18 8.30 0.63
N ILE A 5 -6.02 8.72 0.12
CA ILE A 5 -5.04 7.85 -0.52
C ILE A 5 -3.77 7.92 0.31
N ILE A 6 -3.27 6.77 0.76
CA ILE A 6 -2.08 6.68 1.61
C ILE A 6 -1.06 5.81 0.89
N GLY A 7 0.09 6.39 0.56
CA GLY A 7 1.26 5.65 0.09
C GLY A 7 2.24 5.41 1.24
N LEU A 8 2.79 4.20 1.33
CA LEU A 8 3.76 3.80 2.35
C LEU A 8 5.03 3.30 1.65
N ASP A 9 6.09 4.11 1.68
CA ASP A 9 7.34 3.75 1.01
C ASP A 9 8.05 2.59 1.72
N GLY A 10 8.57 1.63 0.95
CA GLY A 10 9.21 0.41 1.45
C GLY A 10 8.29 -0.59 2.19
N ALA A 11 6.98 -0.33 2.28
CA ALA A 11 6.05 -1.12 3.08
C ALA A 11 5.51 -2.36 2.34
N THR A 12 6.37 -3.36 2.12
CA THR A 12 5.95 -4.62 1.48
C THR A 12 4.91 -5.36 2.33
N PHE A 13 4.04 -6.13 1.66
CA PHE A 13 3.07 -6.98 2.37
C PHE A 13 3.72 -8.01 3.30
N LYS A 14 4.92 -8.51 2.95
CA LYS A 14 5.65 -9.44 3.83
C LYS A 14 5.94 -8.81 5.19
N SER A 15 6.42 -7.56 5.20
CA SER A 15 6.68 -6.81 6.43
C SER A 15 5.39 -6.52 7.20
N ILE A 16 4.36 -6.06 6.50
CA ILE A 16 3.06 -5.73 7.11
C ILE A 16 2.42 -6.98 7.74
N ASP A 17 2.44 -8.12 7.05
CA ASP A 17 1.86 -9.37 7.54
C ASP A 17 2.53 -9.87 8.83
N LEU A 18 3.86 -9.75 8.91
CA LEU A 18 4.59 -10.09 10.13
C LEU A 18 4.15 -9.21 11.31
N LEU A 19 3.97 -7.91 11.09
CA LEU A 19 3.54 -6.98 12.13
C LEU A 19 2.06 -7.16 12.52
N VAL A 20 1.19 -7.46 11.56
CA VAL A 20 -0.21 -7.82 11.79
C VAL A 20 -0.31 -9.10 12.63
N LYS A 21 0.48 -10.14 12.29
CA LYS A 21 0.53 -11.40 13.06
C LYS A 21 1.00 -11.18 14.51
N LYS A 22 1.92 -10.25 14.73
CA LYS A 22 2.38 -9.85 16.08
C LYS A 22 1.38 -8.97 16.84
N GLY A 23 0.25 -8.60 16.24
CA GLY A 23 -0.76 -7.75 16.86
C GLY A 23 -0.40 -6.25 16.88
N ILE A 24 0.65 -5.83 16.19
CA ILE A 24 1.18 -4.45 16.23
C ILE A 24 0.40 -3.51 15.29
N LEU A 25 -0.19 -4.04 14.23
CA LEU A 25 -0.95 -3.28 13.23
C LEU A 25 -2.45 -3.65 13.24
N PRO A 26 -3.20 -3.30 14.30
CA PRO A 26 -4.62 -3.68 14.43
C PRO A 26 -5.50 -3.06 13.34
N ASN A 27 -5.19 -1.84 12.89
CA ASN A 27 -5.96 -1.17 11.83
C ASN A 27 -5.76 -1.85 10.46
N PHE A 28 -4.54 -2.30 10.15
CA PHE A 28 -4.31 -3.08 8.92
C PHE A 28 -5.04 -4.43 8.98
N LYS A 29 -5.04 -5.09 10.14
CA LYS A 29 -5.83 -6.32 10.34
C LYS A 29 -7.31 -6.08 10.03
N TYR A 30 -7.88 -5.01 10.58
CA TYR A 30 -9.26 -4.61 10.31
C TYR A 30 -9.52 -4.35 8.82
N LEU A 31 -8.64 -3.59 8.15
CA LEU A 31 -8.75 -3.29 6.71
C LEU A 31 -8.65 -4.55 5.84
N PHE A 32 -7.80 -5.52 6.20
CA PHE A 32 -7.68 -6.77 5.45
C PHE A 32 -8.90 -7.67 5.61
N GLN A 33 -9.58 -7.62 6.76
CA GLN A 33 -10.78 -8.42 7.02
C GLN A 33 -12.06 -7.81 6.45
N ASN A 34 -12.13 -6.48 6.34
CA ASN A 34 -13.33 -5.74 5.95
C ASN A 34 -13.19 -5.01 4.60
N GLY A 35 -12.11 -5.26 3.88
CA GLY A 35 -11.77 -4.58 2.63
C GLY A 35 -11.17 -5.53 1.61
N CYS A 36 -10.48 -4.97 0.62
CA CYS A 36 -9.81 -5.72 -0.44
C CYS A 36 -8.31 -5.48 -0.41
N ARG A 37 -7.53 -6.51 -0.76
CA ARG A 37 -6.08 -6.45 -0.84
C ARG A 37 -5.59 -7.32 -2.01
N ALA A 38 -4.69 -6.78 -2.81
CA ALA A 38 -4.04 -7.49 -3.90
C ALA A 38 -2.60 -6.97 -4.12
N ILE A 39 -1.74 -7.81 -4.69
CA ILE A 39 -0.42 -7.37 -5.17
C ILE A 39 -0.62 -6.60 -6.48
N LEU A 40 -0.06 -5.39 -6.58
CA LEU A 40 -0.16 -4.54 -7.76
C LEU A 40 1.19 -4.49 -8.50
N LYS A 41 1.13 -4.23 -9.81
CA LYS A 41 2.32 -3.96 -10.62
C LYS A 41 2.70 -2.48 -10.50
N SER A 42 3.95 -2.22 -10.14
CA SER A 42 4.49 -0.85 -10.09
C SER A 42 4.81 -0.31 -11.49
N THR A 43 5.02 1.00 -11.59
CA THR A 43 5.56 1.66 -12.78
C THR A 43 7.04 1.30 -13.02
N MET A 44 7.50 1.42 -14.26
CA MET A 44 8.90 1.18 -14.63
C MET A 44 9.61 2.52 -14.94
N PRO A 45 10.78 2.80 -14.35
CA PRO A 45 11.54 1.98 -13.40
C PRO A 45 10.94 2.01 -11.98
N PHE A 46 11.26 0.98 -11.17
CA PHE A 46 10.80 0.82 -9.78
C PHE A 46 11.49 1.78 -8.81
N PHE A 47 11.35 3.09 -9.03
CA PHE A 47 11.91 4.14 -8.19
C PHE A 47 10.81 5.00 -7.57
N THR A 48 11.12 5.55 -6.38
CA THR A 48 10.23 6.41 -5.61
C THR A 48 9.65 7.54 -6.47
N GLY A 49 10.49 8.28 -7.21
CA GLY A 49 10.05 9.40 -8.05
C GLY A 49 8.94 9.03 -9.05
N PRO A 50 9.21 8.13 -10.02
CA PRO A 50 8.21 7.65 -10.97
C PRO A 50 6.95 7.08 -10.30
N ALA A 51 7.09 6.30 -9.23
CA ALA A 51 5.96 5.68 -8.55
C ALA A 51 4.98 6.71 -7.97
N TRP A 52 5.47 7.75 -7.31
CA TRP A 52 4.62 8.81 -6.76
C TRP A 52 3.94 9.64 -7.84
N VAL A 53 4.66 10.01 -8.91
CA VAL A 53 4.08 10.77 -10.02
C VAL A 53 2.96 9.97 -10.67
N SER A 54 3.21 8.70 -10.99
CA SER A 54 2.20 7.81 -11.59
C SER A 54 0.98 7.61 -10.69
N MET A 55 1.18 7.45 -9.38
CA MET A 55 0.08 7.31 -8.42
C MET A 55 -0.81 8.55 -8.36
N VAL A 56 -0.24 9.75 -8.44
CA VAL A 56 -0.99 11.02 -8.35
C VAL A 56 -1.69 11.35 -9.67
N THR A 57 -1.05 11.12 -10.81
CA THR A 57 -1.61 11.48 -12.12
C THR A 57 -2.51 10.39 -12.71
N GLY A 58 -2.35 9.14 -12.27
CA GLY A 58 -3.07 7.99 -12.83
C GLY A 58 -2.57 7.56 -14.22
N VAL A 59 -1.42 8.05 -14.67
CA VAL A 59 -0.78 7.66 -15.94
C VAL A 59 0.62 7.07 -15.69
N ASN A 60 1.14 6.31 -16.66
CA ASN A 60 2.49 5.73 -16.62
C ASN A 60 3.42 6.45 -17.59
#